data_AF-A0A7D5XIF4-F1
#
_entry.id   AF-A0A7D5XIF4-F1
#
_cell.length_a   1.000
_cell.length_b   1.000
_cell.length_c   1.000
_cell.angle_alpha   90.00
_cell.angle_beta   90.00
_cell.angle_gamma   90.00
#
_symmetry.space_group_name_H-M   'P 1'
#
loop_
_entity.id
_entity.type
_entity.pdbx_description
1 polymer ?
#
loop_
_entity_poly.entity_id
_entity_poly.type
_entity_poly.pdbx_seq_one_letter_code
_entity_poly.pdbx_strand_id
1 'polypeptide(L)'
;MEYLITYGWAILIMLVVVGVLFYLGIFTPRGVSGCSFQTAGFTCYAYKLASNSSGESGIILDMGQATGHDIKIIGFNCTTSESWMLIDFAAGTWQNVTISSGSHKTLNGTLTKPSPLPCYKADGSLLKASDVGSYYKGKIYIHYLDVETNLDHKAIGDISGNVE
;
A
#
# COMPACT_ATOMS: atom_id res chain seq x y z
N MET A 1 6.76 42.01 -42.89
CA MET A 1 7.39 41.46 -41.67
C MET A 1 6.41 41.58 -40.48
N GLU A 2 5.17 41.13 -40.62
CA GLU A 2 4.07 41.37 -39.65
C GLU A 2 3.67 40.09 -38.89
N TYR A 3 4.03 38.93 -39.46
CA TYR A 3 3.68 37.61 -38.92
C TYR A 3 4.26 37.34 -37.53
N LEU A 4 5.48 37.81 -37.20
CA LEU A 4 6.09 37.51 -35.91
C LEU A 4 5.39 38.20 -34.72
N ILE A 5 4.71 39.33 -34.96
CA ILE A 5 4.11 40.15 -33.89
C ILE A 5 2.71 39.64 -33.54
N THR A 6 1.93 39.18 -34.53
CA THR A 6 0.58 38.63 -34.31
C THR A 6 0.60 37.27 -33.63
N TYR A 7 1.61 36.44 -33.91
CA TYR A 7 1.78 35.16 -33.23
C TYR A 7 2.36 35.30 -31.80
N GLY A 8 2.99 36.44 -31.48
CA GLY A 8 3.51 36.72 -30.14
C GLY A 8 2.43 36.75 -29.05
N TRP A 9 1.23 37.25 -29.39
CA TRP A 9 0.08 37.20 -28.48
C TRP A 9 -0.49 35.80 -28.31
N ALA A 10 -0.51 35.00 -29.39
CA ALA A 10 -1.01 33.63 -29.34
C ALA A 10 -0.13 32.74 -28.45
N ILE A 11 1.19 32.89 -28.52
CA ILE A 11 2.10 32.08 -27.68
C ILE A 11 2.05 32.49 -26.21
N LEU A 12 1.85 33.78 -25.92
CA LEU A 12 1.67 34.26 -24.54
C LEU A 12 0.41 33.65 -23.92
N ILE A 13 -0.70 33.65 -24.65
CA ILE A 13 -1.95 33.04 -24.18
C ILE A 13 -1.76 31.55 -23.89
N MET A 14 -1.05 30.82 -24.75
CA MET A 14 -0.75 29.40 -24.52
C MET A 14 0.05 29.15 -23.24
N LEU A 15 1.08 29.97 -22.97
CA LEU A 15 1.87 29.84 -21.74
C LEU A 15 1.05 30.12 -20.48
N VAL A 16 0.15 31.12 -20.54
CA VAL A 16 -0.76 31.42 -19.43
C VAL A 16 -1.70 30.25 -19.17
N VAL A 17 -2.29 29.67 -20.21
CA VAL A 17 -3.19 28.50 -20.07
C VAL A 17 -2.46 27.31 -19.45
N VAL A 18 -1.24 26.99 -19.91
CA VAL A 18 -0.43 25.90 -19.33
C VAL A 18 -0.10 26.19 -17.86
N GLY A 19 0.26 27.43 -17.52
CA GLY A 19 0.51 27.85 -16.14
C GLY A 19 -0.70 27.68 -15.24
N VAL A 20 -1.89 28.06 -15.71
CA VAL A 20 -3.15 27.88 -14.97
C VAL A 20 -3.50 26.40 -14.82
N LEU A 21 -3.31 25.57 -15.85
CA LEU A 21 -3.55 24.12 -15.76
C LEU A 21 -2.59 23.44 -14.77
N PHE A 22 -1.33 23.91 -14.69
CA PHE A 22 -0.36 23.45 -13.70
C PHE A 22 -0.77 23.88 -12.28
N TYR A 23 -1.22 25.13 -12.11
CA TYR A 23 -1.72 25.65 -10.83
C TYR A 23 -2.98 24.90 -10.35
N LEU A 24 -3.88 24.54 -11.26
CA LEU A 24 -5.07 23.73 -10.98
C LEU A 24 -4.74 22.25 -10.72
N GLY A 25 -3.47 21.84 -10.83
CA GLY A 25 -3.04 20.47 -10.54
C GLY A 25 -3.58 19.43 -11.52
N ILE A 26 -4.01 19.82 -12.73
CA ILE A 26 -4.51 18.88 -13.75
C ILE A 26 -3.44 17.84 -14.14
N PHE A 27 -2.17 18.20 -14.01
CA PHE A 27 -1.02 17.32 -14.26
C PHE A 27 -0.50 16.63 -12.99
N THR A 28 -1.14 16.80 -11.83
CA THR A 28 -0.85 15.97 -10.67
C THR A 28 -1.70 14.70 -10.78
N PRO A 29 -1.14 13.56 -11.21
CA PRO A 29 -1.90 12.32 -11.24
C PRO A 29 -2.41 12.05 -9.83
N ARG A 30 -3.74 12.07 -9.66
CA ARG A 30 -4.38 11.58 -8.43
C ARG A 30 -3.93 10.14 -8.30
N GLY A 31 -3.22 9.87 -7.20
CA GLY A 31 -2.37 8.70 -7.08
C GLY A 31 -3.09 7.43 -7.50
N VAL A 32 -2.48 6.69 -8.44
CA VAL A 32 -2.95 5.37 -8.83
C VAL A 32 -2.97 4.51 -7.57
N SER A 33 -4.16 4.07 -7.21
CA SER A 33 -4.34 3.05 -6.19
C SER A 33 -3.72 1.76 -6.76
N GLY A 34 -2.64 1.29 -6.14
CA GLY A 34 -1.98 0.06 -6.54
C GLY A 34 -1.47 -0.73 -5.33
N CYS A 35 -1.30 -2.01 -5.55
CA CYS A 35 -0.60 -2.90 -4.63
C CYS A 35 0.33 -3.79 -5.45
N SER A 36 1.62 -3.74 -5.15
CA SER A 36 2.63 -4.50 -5.90
C SER A 36 3.70 -5.03 -4.96
N PHE A 37 4.10 -6.29 -5.14
CA PHE A 37 5.22 -6.86 -4.40
C PHE A 37 6.52 -6.70 -5.19
N GLN A 38 7.57 -6.28 -4.49
CA GLN A 38 8.92 -6.20 -5.05
C GLN A 38 9.61 -7.57 -5.00
N THR A 39 9.18 -8.44 -4.08
CA THR A 39 9.71 -9.79 -3.91
C THR A 39 9.10 -10.73 -4.94
N ALA A 40 9.96 -11.45 -5.68
CA ALA A 40 9.52 -12.45 -6.64
C ALA A 40 8.72 -13.56 -5.95
N GLY A 41 7.70 -14.07 -6.65
CA GLY A 41 6.83 -15.12 -6.14
C GLY A 41 5.66 -14.60 -5.29
N PHE A 42 5.53 -13.30 -5.04
CA PHE A 42 4.36 -12.72 -4.38
C PHE A 42 3.53 -11.89 -5.36
N THR A 43 2.21 -12.03 -5.26
CA THR A 43 1.24 -11.35 -6.12
C THR A 43 0.15 -10.73 -5.28
N CYS A 44 -0.22 -9.49 -5.58
CA CYS A 44 -1.33 -8.82 -4.92
C CYS A 44 -2.57 -8.98 -5.79
N TYR A 45 -3.57 -9.72 -5.29
CA TYR A 45 -4.82 -9.95 -6.02
C TYR A 45 -5.84 -8.86 -5.73
N ALA A 46 -6.01 -8.54 -4.44
CA ALA A 46 -6.91 -7.50 -4.00
C ALA A 46 -6.34 -6.86 -2.73
N TYR A 47 -6.68 -5.60 -2.50
CA TYR A 47 -6.41 -4.96 -1.23
C TYR A 47 -7.51 -3.94 -0.96
N LYS A 48 -7.75 -3.70 0.32
CA LYS A 48 -8.70 -2.70 0.80
C LYS A 48 -8.13 -2.04 2.03
N LEU A 49 -8.03 -0.72 2.00
CA LEU A 49 -7.74 0.06 3.21
C LEU A 49 -9.08 0.30 3.90
N ALA A 50 -9.38 -0.49 4.92
CA ALA A 50 -10.67 -0.46 5.59
C ALA A 50 -10.56 0.21 6.96
N SER A 51 -11.58 0.98 7.30
CA SER A 51 -11.83 1.48 8.65
C SER A 51 -13.00 0.77 9.32
N ASN A 52 -12.79 0.32 10.55
CA ASN A 52 -13.84 -0.26 11.37
C ASN A 52 -14.48 0.78 12.30
N SER A 53 -15.76 0.61 12.60
CA SER A 53 -16.52 1.45 13.52
C SER A 53 -15.98 1.48 14.95
N SER A 54 -15.09 0.55 15.31
CA SER A 54 -14.35 0.49 16.57
C SER A 54 -13.15 1.47 16.63
N GLY A 55 -12.88 2.22 15.55
CA GLY A 55 -11.79 3.21 15.47
C GLY A 55 -10.48 2.68 14.88
N GLU A 56 -10.39 1.38 14.62
CA GLU A 56 -9.25 0.73 13.97
C GLU A 56 -9.28 0.97 12.46
N SER A 57 -8.15 1.30 11.85
CA SER A 57 -8.04 1.42 10.39
C SER A 57 -6.74 0.80 9.91
N GLY A 58 -6.79 0.20 8.73
CA GLY A 58 -5.70 -0.62 8.26
C GLY A 58 -5.97 -1.24 6.91
N ILE A 59 -5.26 -2.32 6.61
CA ILE A 59 -5.31 -2.99 5.31
C ILE A 59 -5.87 -4.41 5.43
N ILE A 60 -6.79 -4.76 4.55
CA ILE A 60 -7.15 -6.14 4.23
C ILE A 60 -6.46 -6.45 2.91
N LEU A 61 -5.61 -7.47 2.89
CA LEU A 61 -4.76 -7.79 1.76
C LEU A 61 -5.04 -9.21 1.29
N ASP A 62 -5.42 -9.38 0.04
CA ASP A 62 -5.42 -10.67 -0.62
C ASP A 62 -4.12 -10.85 -1.43
N MET A 63 -3.31 -11.78 -0.96
CA MET A 63 -2.00 -12.05 -1.51
C MET A 63 -1.91 -13.51 -1.92
N GLY A 64 -1.34 -13.75 -3.10
CA GLY A 64 -0.93 -15.07 -3.51
C GLY A 64 0.57 -15.23 -3.56
N GLN A 65 0.99 -16.48 -3.41
CA GLN A 65 2.38 -16.86 -3.42
C GLN A 65 2.62 -17.98 -4.44
N ALA A 66 3.78 -17.96 -5.08
CA ALA A 66 4.24 -18.96 -6.03
C ALA A 66 5.76 -19.19 -5.85
N THR A 67 6.21 -19.31 -4.60
CA THR A 67 7.63 -19.48 -4.25
C THR A 67 8.12 -20.92 -4.37
N GLY A 68 7.26 -21.86 -4.76
CA GLY A 68 7.60 -23.28 -4.96
C GLY A 68 7.26 -24.14 -3.75
N HIS A 69 7.39 -23.61 -2.53
CA HIS A 69 7.02 -24.28 -1.28
C HIS A 69 5.91 -23.55 -0.54
N ASP A 70 5.29 -24.23 0.41
CA ASP A 70 4.31 -23.65 1.31
C ASP A 70 4.98 -22.66 2.26
N ILE A 71 4.38 -21.48 2.41
CA ILE A 71 4.88 -20.44 3.31
C ILE A 71 3.92 -20.24 4.46
N LYS A 72 4.49 -19.97 5.62
CA LYS A 72 3.78 -19.58 6.83
C LYS A 72 4.13 -18.14 7.14
N ILE A 73 3.17 -17.25 7.00
CA ILE A 73 3.38 -15.87 7.39
C ILE A 73 3.35 -15.82 8.92
N ILE A 74 4.34 -15.16 9.51
CA ILE A 74 4.54 -15.04 10.95
C ILE A 74 4.46 -13.59 11.42
N GLY A 75 4.59 -12.64 10.50
CA GLY A 75 4.45 -11.22 10.80
C GLY A 75 4.03 -10.41 9.59
N PHE A 76 3.23 -9.39 9.84
CA PHE A 76 2.85 -8.40 8.84
C PHE A 76 2.99 -7.02 9.45
N ASN A 77 3.52 -6.08 8.66
CA ASN A 77 3.42 -4.68 8.98
C ASN A 77 3.24 -3.82 7.73
N CYS A 78 2.61 -2.67 7.93
CA CYS A 78 2.35 -1.69 6.89
C CYS A 78 2.76 -0.33 7.44
N THR A 79 3.67 0.38 6.77
CA THR A 79 4.14 1.70 7.24
C THR A 79 4.47 2.60 6.06
N THR A 80 4.28 3.91 6.20
CA THR A 80 4.79 4.87 5.21
C THR A 80 6.27 5.22 5.45
N SER A 81 6.88 4.75 6.54
CA SER A 81 8.31 4.89 6.77
C SER A 81 9.09 3.82 6.00
N GLU A 82 10.26 4.17 5.47
CA GLU A 82 11.10 3.21 4.74
C GLU A 82 11.90 2.27 5.66
N SER A 83 11.78 2.42 6.99
CA SER A 83 12.60 1.71 7.95
C SER A 83 11.87 0.51 8.55
N TRP A 84 12.36 -0.68 8.20
CA TRP A 84 11.90 -1.94 8.79
C TRP A 84 12.31 -2.13 10.26
N MET A 85 13.34 -1.40 10.72
CA MET A 85 13.96 -1.59 12.05
C MET A 85 13.15 -0.99 13.21
N LEU A 86 12.09 -0.24 12.91
CA LEU A 86 11.22 0.39 13.92
C LEU A 86 9.88 -0.36 14.05
N ILE A 87 9.76 -1.53 13.43
CA ILE A 87 8.52 -2.28 13.34
C ILE A 87 8.53 -3.36 14.42
N ASP A 88 7.77 -3.13 15.48
CA ASP A 88 7.36 -4.22 16.36
C ASP A 88 6.22 -4.97 15.64
N PHE A 89 6.49 -6.18 15.14
CA PHE A 89 5.43 -7.05 14.65
C PHE A 89 4.61 -7.44 15.87
N ALA A 90 3.51 -6.73 16.11
CA ALA A 90 2.70 -6.87 17.33
C ALA A 90 2.43 -8.36 17.61
N ALA A 91 3.19 -8.92 18.56
CA ALA A 91 3.33 -10.35 18.79
C ALA A 91 2.09 -10.99 19.47
N GLY A 92 0.92 -10.35 19.39
CA GLY A 92 -0.27 -10.73 20.15
C GLY A 92 -1.58 -10.77 19.38
N THR A 93 -1.62 -10.34 18.11
CA THR A 93 -2.88 -10.28 17.33
C THR A 93 -2.81 -10.98 15.99
N TRP A 94 -1.63 -11.44 15.57
CA TRP A 94 -1.46 -12.12 14.29
C TRP A 94 -1.66 -13.63 14.42
N GLN A 95 -2.45 -14.20 13.51
CA GLN A 95 -2.49 -15.64 13.33
C GLN A 95 -1.53 -16.04 12.25
N ASN A 96 -0.77 -17.09 12.50
CA ASN A 96 0.07 -17.65 11.46
C ASN A 96 -0.82 -18.14 10.31
N VAL A 97 -0.71 -17.48 9.15
CA VAL A 97 -1.45 -17.88 7.95
C VAL A 97 -0.52 -18.70 7.07
N THR A 98 -0.87 -19.97 6.89
CA THR A 98 -0.21 -20.81 5.88
C THR A 98 -0.89 -20.60 4.53
N ILE A 99 -0.08 -20.30 3.52
CA ILE A 99 -0.49 -20.17 2.13
C ILE A 99 0.30 -21.19 1.33
N SER A 100 -0.41 -22.11 0.67
CA SER A 100 0.24 -23.09 -0.18
C SER A 100 0.76 -22.48 -1.48
N SER A 101 1.79 -23.09 -2.06
CA SER A 101 2.37 -22.62 -3.32
C SER A 101 1.31 -22.61 -4.43
N GLY A 102 1.21 -21.51 -5.18
CA GLY A 102 0.22 -21.28 -6.23
C GLY A 102 -1.17 -20.88 -5.73
N SER A 103 -1.37 -20.73 -4.42
CA SER A 103 -2.63 -20.28 -3.83
C SER A 103 -2.57 -18.83 -3.36
N HIS A 104 -3.75 -18.25 -3.12
CA HIS A 104 -3.92 -16.94 -2.51
C HIS A 104 -4.73 -17.02 -1.23
N LYS A 105 -4.50 -16.07 -0.33
CA LYS A 105 -5.24 -15.95 0.91
C LYS A 105 -5.36 -14.51 1.33
N THR A 106 -6.55 -14.16 1.81
CA THR A 106 -6.81 -12.88 2.46
C THR A 106 -6.21 -12.86 3.86
N LEU A 107 -5.39 -11.85 4.12
CA LEU A 107 -4.76 -11.54 5.39
C LEU A 107 -5.57 -10.49 6.13
N ASN A 108 -6.08 -10.88 7.30
CA ASN A 108 -6.94 -10.08 8.16
C ASN A 108 -6.43 -10.19 9.60
N GLY A 109 -6.63 -9.15 10.42
CA GLY A 109 -5.96 -8.97 11.71
C GLY A 109 -6.51 -9.77 12.90
N THR A 110 -7.57 -10.58 12.80
CA THR A 110 -8.12 -11.33 13.96
C THR A 110 -8.99 -12.54 13.58
N LEU A 111 -9.05 -13.55 14.47
CA LEU A 111 -9.84 -14.81 14.35
C LEU A 111 -11.36 -14.65 14.50
N THR A 112 -11.85 -13.59 15.13
CA THR A 112 -13.26 -13.50 15.57
C THR A 112 -14.10 -12.52 14.77
N LYS A 113 -13.46 -11.57 14.08
CA LYS A 113 -14.06 -10.66 13.08
C LYS A 113 -12.99 -10.25 12.08
N PRO A 114 -13.33 -10.02 10.79
CA PRO A 114 -12.38 -9.45 9.84
C PRO A 114 -12.03 -8.02 10.27
N SER A 115 -10.94 -7.88 11.03
CA SER A 115 -10.33 -6.59 11.34
C SER A 115 -9.24 -6.28 10.31
N PRO A 116 -9.09 -5.01 9.89
CA PRO A 116 -7.99 -4.60 9.03
C PRO A 116 -6.66 -4.71 9.78
N LEU A 117 -5.60 -5.08 9.07
CA LEU A 117 -4.24 -5.12 9.60
C LEU A 117 -3.75 -3.71 9.90
N PRO A 118 -3.20 -3.42 11.08
CA PRO A 118 -2.75 -2.07 11.43
C PRO A 118 -1.70 -1.56 10.43
N CYS A 119 -1.93 -0.36 9.91
CA CYS A 119 -0.98 0.38 9.11
C CYS A 119 -0.52 1.61 9.89
N TYR A 120 0.74 1.98 9.75
CA TYR A 120 1.37 3.11 10.42
C TYR A 120 1.66 4.24 9.43
N LYS A 121 1.60 5.47 9.94
CA LYS A 121 2.05 6.67 9.23
C LYS A 121 3.53 6.94 9.52
N ALA A 122 4.09 7.94 8.87
CA ALA A 122 5.51 8.31 8.98
C ALA A 122 5.89 8.76 10.40
N ASP A 123 4.92 9.26 11.17
CA ASP A 123 5.06 9.66 12.58
C ASP A 123 4.99 8.47 13.55
N GLY A 124 4.83 7.24 13.06
CA GLY A 124 4.68 6.03 13.88
C GLY A 124 3.29 5.88 14.51
N SER A 125 2.34 6.78 14.21
CA SER A 125 0.96 6.63 14.63
C SER A 125 0.23 5.60 13.76
N LEU A 126 -0.71 4.87 14.37
CA LEU A 126 -1.62 3.99 13.64
C LEU A 126 -2.56 4.81 12.76
N LEU A 127 -2.92 4.26 11.59
CA LEU A 127 -4.06 4.73 10.81
C LEU A 127 -5.32 4.60 11.67
N LYS A 128 -6.08 5.69 11.73
CA LYS A 128 -7.31 5.78 12.52
C LYS A 128 -8.50 6.00 11.60
N ALA A 129 -9.69 5.77 12.13
CA ALA A 129 -10.93 6.05 11.41
C ALA A 129 -11.09 7.53 10.99
N SER A 130 -10.37 8.44 11.64
CA SER A 130 -10.31 9.85 11.22
C SER A 130 -9.60 10.08 9.89
N ASP A 131 -8.88 9.08 9.37
CA ASP A 131 -8.13 9.16 8.12
C ASP A 131 -8.92 8.67 6.91
N VAL A 132 -10.19 8.26 7.10
CA VAL A 132 -11.08 7.88 6.00
C VAL A 132 -11.19 9.04 4.99
N GLY A 133 -11.05 8.71 3.70
CA GLY A 133 -10.96 9.66 2.59
C GLY A 133 -9.57 10.21 2.33
N SER A 134 -8.58 9.93 3.19
CA SER A 134 -7.18 10.30 2.95
C SER A 134 -6.50 9.29 2.04
N TYR A 135 -5.59 9.78 1.19
CA TYR A 135 -4.74 8.94 0.36
C TYR A 135 -3.55 8.41 1.19
N TYR A 136 -3.47 7.10 1.32
CA TYR A 136 -2.35 6.39 1.94
C TYR A 136 -1.38 5.90 0.86
N LYS A 137 -0.09 6.10 1.08
CA LYS A 137 0.99 5.50 0.27
C LYS A 137 2.09 5.03 1.21
N GLY A 138 2.34 3.73 1.23
CA GLY A 138 3.31 3.12 2.12
C GLY A 138 3.88 1.82 1.58
N LYS A 139 4.74 1.22 2.40
CA LYS A 139 5.34 -0.09 2.17
C LYS A 139 4.72 -1.12 3.10
N ILE A 140 4.62 -2.33 2.58
CA ILE A 140 4.18 -3.52 3.30
C ILE A 140 5.40 -4.39 3.51
N TYR A 141 5.59 -4.82 4.75
CA TYR A 141 6.64 -5.75 5.16
C TYR A 141 5.98 -7.03 5.65
N ILE A 142 6.39 -8.14 5.07
CA ILE A 142 5.87 -9.47 5.38
C ILE A 142 7.03 -10.31 5.83
N HIS A 143 6.89 -10.90 7.02
CA HIS A 143 7.81 -11.87 7.56
C HIS A 143 7.18 -13.25 7.40
N TYR A 144 7.83 -14.13 6.65
CA TYR A 144 7.32 -15.46 6.36
C TYR A 144 8.41 -16.51 6.56
N LEU A 145 7.98 -17.69 6.99
CA LEU A 145 8.79 -18.87 7.19
C LEU A 145 8.45 -19.87 6.08
N ASP A 146 9.45 -20.42 5.42
CA ASP A 146 9.25 -21.57 4.52
C ASP A 146 8.95 -22.82 5.36
N VAL A 147 7.86 -23.53 5.06
CA VAL A 147 7.39 -24.66 5.88
C VAL A 147 8.31 -25.88 5.78
N GLU A 148 9.01 -26.04 4.65
CA GLU A 148 9.89 -27.19 4.42
C GLU A 148 11.26 -26.96 5.04
N THR A 149 11.83 -25.76 4.84
CA THR A 149 13.20 -25.45 5.30
C THR A 149 13.25 -24.80 6.68
N ASN A 150 12.12 -24.30 7.19
CA ASN A 150 12.04 -23.47 8.39
C ASN A 150 13.01 -22.27 8.34
N LEU A 151 13.25 -21.72 7.15
CA LEU A 151 14.05 -20.51 6.97
C LEU A 151 13.16 -19.26 6.98
N ASP A 152 13.61 -18.26 7.75
CA ASP A 152 12.94 -16.96 7.86
C ASP A 152 13.29 -16.05 6.68
N HIS A 153 12.26 -15.61 5.99
CA HIS A 153 12.36 -14.80 4.79
C HIS A 153 11.50 -13.53 4.92
N LYS A 154 11.87 -12.51 4.16
CA LYS A 154 11.20 -11.21 4.16
C LYS A 154 10.70 -10.87 2.76
N ALA A 155 9.46 -10.42 2.67
CA ALA A 155 8.88 -9.87 1.46
C ALA A 155 8.50 -8.41 1.66
N ILE A 156 8.71 -7.61 0.61
CA ILE A 156 8.40 -6.18 0.61
C ILE A 156 7.43 -5.90 -0.52
N GLY A 157 6.40 -5.13 -0.21
CA GLY A 157 5.45 -4.60 -1.18
C GLY A 157 5.25 -3.10 -1.02
N ASP A 158 4.68 -2.51 -2.04
CA ASP A 158 4.21 -1.13 -2.06
C ASP A 158 2.69 -1.14 -2.13
N ILE A 159 2.06 -0.26 -1.35
CA ILE A 159 0.63 -0.04 -1.38
C ILE A 159 0.33 1.45 -1.50
N SER A 160 -0.67 1.76 -2.32
CA SER A 160 -1.27 3.07 -2.38
C SER A 160 -2.78 2.99 -2.60
N GLY A 161 -3.54 3.88 -1.97
CA GLY A 161 -4.99 3.93 -2.12
C GLY A 161 -5.64 4.88 -1.13
N ASN A 162 -6.94 5.10 -1.29
CA ASN A 162 -7.71 5.86 -0.31
C ASN A 162 -8.15 4.93 0.83
N VAL A 163 -8.20 5.47 2.05
CA VAL A 163 -8.79 4.78 3.20
C VAL A 163 -10.31 4.89 3.11
N GLU A 164 -11.01 3.75 3.16
CA GLU A 164 -12.46 3.62 3.00
C GLU A 164 -13.16 3.08 4.26
#